data_AF-G0TXF1-F1
#
_entry.id   AF-G0TXF1-F1
#
_cell.length_a   1.000
_cell.length_b   1.000
_cell.length_c   1.000
_cell.angle_alpha   90.00
_cell.angle_beta   90.00
_cell.angle_gamma   90.00
#
_symmetry.space_group_name_H-M   'P 1'
#
loop_
_entity.id
_entity.type
_entity.pdbx_description
1 polymer ?
#
loop_
_entity_poly.entity_id
_entity_poly.type
_entity_poly.pdbx_seq_one_letter_code
_entity_poly.pdbx_strand_id
1 'polypeptide(L)'
;MYIHLSSSSLSPYTRACTCLHTAKQRLPEVFVMEQQPIPLHYQRMEEWLLDRRTVLEKKHKKSYARLLELAPQLVQLVHYDIPAQQRHLKKVSSAVDDTQKAIEDAKKTTQNFEERWVKMVENYGLQRRGSVDVDCDLEVAVDARIADGTVLLNEAIRKFGANANLALFREVYANTLTKHSGGMYSAEAFSQHFPWLERVFQERSCVVENKTASVVLGDGEHGAGACCIDWGDVDASEPVDLAAAVDIKWTGCDADELVAGGAQWDEEDPLPEARTGVFTIDISNATHRRHVLTELDALQCFVSELLTVGDVSLVECSECAQALKKQLTESIESVFVRMKGSATARHSLIDEIHRLKRAATQAAVRRSGNEGRLQQLLEELARVEPELNTMVSNARTCRDECLVELKKMFPEREVAIVGDINKYL
;
A
#
# COMPACT_ATOMS: atom_id res chain seq x y z
N MET A 1 -14.34 16.04 -51.53
CA MET A 1 -15.30 14.92 -51.47
C MET A 1 -16.29 15.29 -50.39
N TYR A 2 -17.42 15.97 -50.64
CA TYR A 2 -18.55 15.69 -51.52
C TYR A 2 -19.16 14.29 -51.35
N ILE A 3 -20.50 14.29 -51.21
CA ILE A 3 -21.49 13.18 -51.15
C ILE A 3 -21.67 12.66 -49.70
N HIS A 4 -22.68 13.02 -48.89
CA HIS A 4 -24.11 13.35 -49.05
C HIS A 4 -25.01 12.18 -49.52
N LEU A 5 -26.17 12.07 -48.86
CA LEU A 5 -27.38 11.30 -49.19
C LEU A 5 -27.42 9.90 -48.58
N SER A 6 -28.52 9.38 -48.06
CA SER A 6 -29.94 9.75 -47.94
C SER A 6 -30.57 8.57 -47.17
N SER A 7 -31.78 8.57 -46.61
CA SER A 7 -33.09 8.92 -47.17
C SER A 7 -34.12 8.63 -46.06
N SER A 8 -35.04 9.55 -45.75
CA SER A 8 -36.31 9.79 -46.44
C SER A 8 -37.37 8.71 -46.25
N SER A 9 -38.52 9.10 -45.71
CA SER A 9 -39.83 8.95 -46.38
C SER A 9 -40.81 9.94 -45.73
N LEU A 10 -41.18 11.02 -46.43
CA LEU A 10 -42.34 11.15 -47.35
C LEU A 10 -43.65 11.36 -46.55
N SER A 11 -44.54 12.30 -46.87
CA SER A 11 -45.09 12.67 -48.18
C SER A 11 -46.06 13.88 -48.02
N PRO A 12 -46.87 14.31 -49.01
CA PRO A 12 -46.67 15.58 -49.73
C PRO A 12 -47.93 16.49 -49.67
N TYR A 13 -47.89 17.67 -50.28
CA TYR A 13 -48.84 18.06 -51.33
C TYR A 13 -48.51 19.48 -51.85
N THR A 14 -48.57 19.59 -53.16
CA THR A 14 -48.08 20.69 -54.00
C THR A 14 -49.27 21.40 -54.65
N ARG A 15 -49.03 22.65 -55.08
CA ARG A 15 -49.75 23.48 -56.09
C ARG A 15 -50.89 24.36 -55.53
N ALA A 16 -51.06 25.63 -55.91
CA ALA A 16 -50.51 26.45 -56.99
C ALA A 16 -50.64 27.97 -56.67
N CYS A 17 -49.83 28.77 -57.40
CA CYS A 17 -50.02 30.14 -57.89
C CYS A 17 -51.51 30.58 -58.07
N THR A 18 -51.95 31.85 -58.02
CA THR A 18 -51.33 33.14 -58.37
C THR A 18 -52.31 34.30 -58.04
N CYS A 19 -51.76 35.51 -57.86
CA CYS A 19 -52.27 36.83 -58.28
C CYS A 19 -53.34 37.64 -57.49
N LEU A 20 -52.92 38.90 -57.25
CA LEU A 20 -53.60 40.19 -57.45
C LEU A 20 -54.43 40.85 -56.31
N HIS A 21 -53.97 42.07 -56.01
CA HIS A 21 -54.63 43.21 -55.36
C HIS A 21 -56.15 43.30 -55.54
N THR A 22 -56.89 43.65 -54.49
CA THR A 22 -57.48 45.00 -54.30
C THR A 22 -58.22 45.13 -52.97
N ALA A 23 -58.21 46.36 -52.44
CA ALA A 23 -58.86 46.79 -51.21
C ALA A 23 -60.39 46.95 -51.36
N LYS A 24 -61.15 46.70 -50.29
CA LYS A 24 -62.13 47.64 -49.71
C LYS A 24 -62.87 47.09 -48.48
N GLN A 25 -63.06 48.02 -47.52
CA GLN A 25 -64.24 48.24 -46.68
C GLN A 25 -64.39 47.57 -45.29
N ARG A 26 -64.14 48.45 -44.31
CA ARG A 26 -64.70 48.69 -42.96
C ARG A 26 -65.94 47.89 -42.49
N LEU A 27 -65.74 47.32 -41.29
CA LEU A 27 -66.56 47.35 -40.03
C LEU A 27 -67.96 46.68 -40.04
N PRO A 28 -68.51 46.29 -38.86
CA PRO A 28 -67.99 46.40 -37.49
C PRO A 28 -68.05 45.07 -36.70
N GLU A 29 -66.98 44.70 -36.00
CA GLU A 29 -67.10 43.76 -34.89
C GLU A 29 -66.59 44.39 -33.60
N VAL A 30 -67.46 44.28 -32.62
CA VAL A 30 -67.40 44.79 -31.25
C VAL A 30 -66.08 44.36 -30.61
N PHE A 31 -65.22 45.32 -30.29
CA PHE A 31 -64.07 45.09 -29.42
C PHE A 31 -64.57 44.77 -28.01
N VAL A 32 -64.72 43.48 -27.72
CA VAL A 32 -64.58 42.98 -26.35
C VAL A 32 -63.09 43.04 -26.07
N MET A 33 -62.65 44.00 -25.22
CA MET A 33 -61.30 43.99 -24.69
C MET A 33 -61.16 42.80 -23.74
N GLU A 34 -60.86 41.62 -24.29
CA GLU A 34 -60.34 40.51 -23.50
C GLU A 34 -59.07 40.99 -22.79
N GLN A 35 -59.08 40.85 -21.47
CA GLN A 35 -58.05 41.31 -20.55
C GLN A 35 -56.74 40.58 -20.83
N GLN A 36 -55.86 41.15 -21.66
CA GLN A 36 -54.54 40.56 -21.85
C GLN A 36 -53.74 40.63 -20.55
N PRO A 37 -53.20 39.50 -20.06
CA PRO A 37 -52.36 39.49 -18.86
C PRO A 37 -51.08 40.31 -19.13
N ILE A 38 -50.55 40.95 -18.08
CA ILE A 38 -49.29 41.68 -18.11
C ILE A 38 -48.20 40.75 -17.58
N PRO A 39 -47.41 40.07 -18.44
CA PRO A 39 -46.21 39.36 -18.01
C PRO A 39 -45.09 40.38 -17.76
N LEU A 40 -44.57 40.41 -16.53
CA LEU A 40 -43.46 41.27 -16.15
C LEU A 40 -42.27 40.43 -15.70
N HIS A 41 -41.15 40.52 -16.41
CA HIS A 41 -39.93 39.80 -16.01
C HIS A 41 -39.31 40.47 -14.78
N TYR A 42 -39.04 39.73 -13.71
CA TYR A 42 -38.57 40.30 -12.43
C TYR A 42 -37.32 41.17 -12.57
N GLN A 43 -36.36 40.79 -13.43
CA GLN A 43 -35.14 41.57 -13.72
C GLN A 43 -35.39 42.92 -14.40
N ARG A 44 -36.49 43.06 -15.16
CA ARG A 44 -36.83 44.29 -15.87
C ARG A 44 -37.90 45.10 -15.15
N MET A 45 -38.32 44.66 -13.96
CA MET A 45 -39.39 45.30 -13.22
C MET A 45 -39.02 46.74 -12.83
N GLU A 46 -37.80 46.97 -12.37
CA GLU A 46 -37.31 48.31 -12.05
C GLU A 46 -37.29 49.23 -13.27
N GLU A 47 -36.67 48.80 -14.38
CA GLU A 47 -36.63 49.55 -15.64
C GLU A 47 -38.04 49.86 -16.16
N TRP A 48 -38.93 48.87 -16.12
CA TRP A 48 -40.32 48.99 -16.54
C TRP A 48 -41.12 50.00 -15.71
N LEU A 49 -40.82 50.09 -14.41
CA LEU A 49 -41.39 51.07 -13.48
C LEU A 49 -40.82 52.48 -13.77
N LEU A 50 -39.53 52.60 -14.04
CA LEU A 50 -38.87 53.87 -14.35
C LEU A 50 -39.37 54.47 -15.68
N ASP A 51 -39.56 53.65 -16.72
CA ASP A 51 -40.09 54.08 -18.03
C ASP A 51 -41.50 54.68 -17.94
N ARG A 52 -42.28 54.25 -16.94
CA ARG A 52 -43.68 54.67 -16.74
C ARG A 52 -43.86 55.66 -15.59
N ARG A 53 -42.76 56.23 -15.09
CA ARG A 53 -42.73 57.14 -13.95
C ARG A 53 -43.76 58.26 -14.05
N THR A 54 -43.85 58.93 -15.19
CA THR A 54 -44.74 60.10 -15.40
C THR A 54 -46.23 59.80 -15.19
N VAL A 55 -46.65 58.55 -15.41
CA VAL A 55 -48.05 58.11 -15.28
C VAL A 55 -48.29 57.46 -13.91
N LEU A 56 -47.37 56.60 -13.46
CA LEU A 56 -47.53 55.81 -12.25
C LEU A 56 -47.27 56.61 -10.97
N GLU A 57 -46.31 57.53 -11.00
CA GLU A 57 -45.96 58.39 -9.86
C GLU A 57 -47.10 59.37 -9.51
N LYS A 58 -47.84 59.85 -10.54
CA LYS A 58 -48.97 60.78 -10.35
C LYS A 58 -50.22 60.12 -9.80
N LYS A 59 -50.57 58.91 -10.27
CA LYS A 59 -51.82 58.21 -9.90
C LYS A 59 -51.66 57.26 -8.70
N HIS A 60 -50.50 56.61 -8.56
CA HIS A 60 -50.29 55.52 -7.59
C HIS A 60 -48.98 55.71 -6.80
N LYS A 61 -48.71 56.94 -6.34
CA LYS A 61 -47.45 57.34 -5.69
C LYS A 61 -46.92 56.36 -4.63
N LYS A 62 -47.78 55.85 -3.74
CA LYS A 62 -47.39 54.95 -2.64
C LYS A 62 -46.99 53.55 -3.14
N SER A 63 -47.83 52.94 -3.97
CA SER A 63 -47.56 51.62 -4.57
C SER A 63 -46.35 51.65 -5.50
N TYR A 64 -46.18 52.75 -6.25
CA TYR A 64 -45.02 52.97 -7.11
C TYR A 64 -43.71 53.03 -6.33
N ALA A 65 -43.66 53.82 -5.24
CA ALA A 65 -42.48 53.91 -4.39
C ALA A 65 -42.12 52.56 -3.76
N ARG A 66 -43.12 51.82 -3.25
CA ARG A 66 -42.91 50.48 -2.67
C ARG A 66 -42.39 49.47 -3.69
N LEU A 67 -42.88 49.51 -4.93
CA LEU A 67 -42.40 48.64 -6.00
C LEU A 67 -40.95 48.95 -6.42
N LEU A 68 -40.54 50.22 -6.39
CA LEU A 68 -39.14 50.60 -6.62
C LEU A 68 -38.19 50.14 -5.50
N GLU A 69 -38.68 49.94 -4.27
CA GLU A 69 -37.91 49.34 -3.18
C GLU A 69 -37.80 47.82 -3.31
N LEU A 70 -38.90 47.15 -3.67
CA LEU A 70 -38.99 45.69 -3.72
C LEU A 70 -38.35 45.10 -4.99
N ALA A 71 -38.42 45.80 -6.13
CA ALA A 71 -37.91 45.27 -7.39
C ALA A 71 -36.39 44.97 -7.36
N PRO A 72 -35.52 45.87 -6.86
CA PRO A 72 -34.09 45.56 -6.73
C PRO A 72 -33.83 44.43 -5.73
N GLN A 73 -34.57 44.36 -4.62
CA GLN A 73 -34.44 43.29 -3.62
C GLN A 73 -34.79 41.92 -4.22
N LEU A 74 -35.84 41.87 -5.03
CA LEU A 74 -36.26 40.64 -5.71
C LEU A 74 -35.20 40.16 -6.70
N VAL A 75 -34.58 41.08 -7.45
CA VAL A 75 -33.47 40.78 -8.35
C VAL A 75 -32.26 40.27 -7.57
N GLN A 76 -31.90 40.93 -6.47
CA GLN A 76 -30.77 40.55 -5.63
C GLN A 76 -30.92 39.11 -5.09
N LEU A 77 -32.09 38.81 -4.50
CA LEU A 77 -32.38 37.49 -3.93
C LEU A 77 -32.36 36.39 -4.98
N VAL A 78 -33.08 36.59 -6.10
CA VAL A 78 -33.32 35.54 -7.10
C VAL A 78 -32.12 35.33 -8.03
N HIS A 79 -31.43 36.41 -8.42
CA HIS A 79 -30.36 36.34 -9.40
C HIS A 79 -28.99 36.08 -8.78
N TYR A 80 -28.74 36.55 -7.55
CA TYR A 80 -27.44 36.48 -6.90
C TYR A 80 -27.44 35.60 -5.65
N ASP A 81 -28.24 35.95 -4.64
CA ASP A 81 -28.09 35.37 -3.30
C ASP A 81 -28.49 33.89 -3.25
N ILE A 82 -29.70 33.54 -3.75
CA ILE A 82 -30.18 32.16 -3.77
C ILE A 82 -29.25 31.27 -4.61
N PRO A 83 -28.86 31.62 -5.86
CA PRO A 83 -27.90 30.83 -6.62
C PRO A 83 -26.53 30.69 -5.96
N ALA A 84 -26.02 31.74 -5.29
CA ALA A 84 -24.75 31.68 -4.58
C ALA A 84 -24.83 30.70 -3.39
N GLN A 85 -25.91 30.77 -2.59
CA GLN A 85 -26.14 29.88 -1.47
C GLN A 85 -26.37 28.43 -1.92
N GLN A 86 -27.04 28.20 -3.06
CA GLN A 86 -27.17 26.86 -3.65
C GLN A 86 -25.83 26.27 -4.09
N ARG A 87 -24.95 27.08 -4.69
CA ARG A 87 -23.58 26.63 -5.03
C ARG A 87 -22.77 26.32 -3.77
N HIS A 88 -22.95 27.12 -2.72
CA HIS A 88 -22.31 26.88 -1.42
C HIS A 88 -22.80 25.56 -0.80
N LEU A 89 -24.11 25.36 -0.69
CA LEU A 89 -24.72 24.12 -0.21
C LEU A 89 -24.19 22.91 -0.97
N LYS A 90 -24.18 22.96 -2.30
CA LYS A 90 -23.68 21.87 -3.14
C LYS A 90 -22.21 21.56 -2.85
N LYS A 91 -21.38 22.59 -2.64
CA LYS A 91 -19.95 22.43 -2.31
C LYS A 91 -19.74 21.79 -0.94
N VAL A 92 -20.51 22.21 0.06
CA VAL A 92 -20.46 21.62 1.42
C VAL A 92 -20.93 20.17 1.37
N SER A 93 -22.04 19.88 0.69
CA SER A 93 -22.55 18.51 0.49
C SER A 93 -21.53 17.61 -0.21
N SER A 94 -20.90 18.07 -1.31
CA SER A 94 -19.84 17.26 -1.94
C SER A 94 -18.63 17.04 -1.02
N ALA A 95 -18.29 18.03 -0.20
CA ALA A 95 -17.19 17.90 0.76
C ALA A 95 -17.51 16.90 1.88
N VAL A 96 -18.78 16.75 2.27
CA VAL A 96 -19.24 15.71 3.21
C VAL A 96 -18.99 14.33 2.62
N ASP A 97 -19.43 14.10 1.38
CA ASP A 97 -19.25 12.81 0.70
C ASP A 97 -17.76 12.45 0.53
N ASP A 98 -16.94 13.41 0.10
CA ASP A 98 -15.49 13.24 -0.04
C ASP A 98 -14.81 12.92 1.30
N THR A 99 -15.24 13.59 2.38
CA THR A 99 -14.69 13.37 3.73
C THR A 99 -15.11 12.00 4.28
N GLN A 100 -16.36 11.56 4.05
CA GLN A 100 -16.82 10.22 4.40
C GLN A 100 -16.01 9.14 3.68
N LYS A 101 -15.80 9.29 2.38
CA LYS A 101 -14.95 8.37 1.61
C LYS A 101 -13.52 8.32 2.18
N ALA A 102 -12.94 9.47 2.54
CA ALA A 102 -11.62 9.53 3.15
C ALA A 102 -11.56 8.83 4.54
N ILE A 103 -12.65 8.84 5.31
CA ILE A 103 -12.76 8.08 6.58
C ILE A 103 -12.76 6.57 6.30
N GLU A 104 -13.53 6.11 5.31
CA GLU A 104 -13.59 4.70 4.93
C GLU A 104 -12.23 4.19 4.41
N ASP A 105 -11.57 4.98 3.55
CA ASP A 105 -10.24 4.66 3.04
C ASP A 105 -9.20 4.61 4.18
N ALA A 106 -9.27 5.55 5.13
CA ALA A 106 -8.42 5.54 6.33
C ALA A 106 -8.67 4.30 7.20
N LYS A 107 -9.94 3.90 7.38
CA LYS A 107 -10.30 2.69 8.13
C LYS A 107 -9.76 1.42 7.46
N LYS A 108 -9.94 1.30 6.14
CA LYS A 108 -9.42 0.17 5.36
C LYS A 108 -7.89 0.09 5.43
N THR A 109 -7.21 1.23 5.34
CA THR A 109 -5.75 1.27 5.45
C THR A 109 -5.26 0.89 6.84
N THR A 110 -5.90 1.35 7.93
CA THR A 110 -5.61 0.88 9.30
C THR A 110 -5.72 -0.64 9.39
N GLN A 111 -6.86 -1.21 8.97
CA GLN A 111 -7.07 -2.67 9.02
C GLN A 111 -6.02 -3.44 8.21
N ASN A 112 -5.67 -2.97 7.01
CA ASN A 112 -4.65 -3.61 6.19
C ASN A 112 -3.27 -3.64 6.87
N PHE A 113 -2.88 -2.57 7.57
CA PHE A 113 -1.61 -2.54 8.29
C PHE A 113 -1.63 -3.42 9.54
N GLU A 114 -2.73 -3.44 10.27
CA GLU A 114 -2.92 -4.34 11.43
C GLU A 114 -2.89 -5.81 10.99
N GLU A 115 -3.59 -6.19 9.92
CA GLU A 115 -3.56 -7.55 9.38
C GLU A 115 -2.18 -7.97 8.91
N ARG A 116 -1.44 -7.06 8.25
CA ARG A 116 -0.05 -7.34 7.85
C ARG A 116 0.86 -7.52 9.05
N TRP A 117 0.69 -6.71 10.09
CA TRP A 117 1.44 -6.83 11.32
C TRP A 117 1.16 -8.16 12.02
N VAL A 118 -0.11 -8.54 12.19
CA VAL A 118 -0.49 -9.85 12.78
C VAL A 118 0.11 -11.00 11.98
N LYS A 119 -0.06 -10.99 10.65
CA LYS A 119 0.53 -12.02 9.78
C LYS A 119 2.05 -12.09 9.91
N MET A 120 2.73 -10.96 10.01
CA MET A 120 4.18 -10.91 10.17
C MET A 120 4.62 -11.53 11.51
N VAL A 121 3.94 -11.16 12.60
CA VAL A 121 4.17 -11.71 13.95
C VAL A 121 3.93 -13.22 14.00
N GLU A 122 2.85 -13.68 13.37
CA GLU A 122 2.49 -15.10 13.26
C GLU A 122 3.49 -15.90 12.40
N ASN A 123 3.80 -15.41 11.20
CA ASN A 123 4.72 -16.08 10.26
C ASN A 123 6.11 -16.27 10.86
N TYR A 124 6.59 -15.29 11.62
CA TYR A 124 7.89 -15.38 12.29
C TYR A 124 7.85 -16.12 13.63
N GLY A 125 6.66 -16.47 14.13
CA GLY A 125 6.47 -17.17 15.39
C GLY A 125 6.92 -16.34 16.60
N LEU A 126 6.76 -15.02 16.53
CA LEU A 126 7.20 -14.10 17.59
C LEU A 126 6.29 -14.15 18.82
N GLN A 127 5.05 -14.59 18.65
CA GLN A 127 4.08 -14.69 19.73
C GLN A 127 4.10 -16.11 20.33
N ARG A 128 4.89 -16.32 21.40
CA ARG A 128 4.78 -17.57 22.19
C ARG A 128 3.50 -17.55 23.00
N ARG A 129 2.80 -18.69 23.06
CA ARG A 129 1.64 -18.88 23.95
C ARG A 129 2.02 -18.53 25.39
N GLY A 130 1.57 -17.36 25.86
CA GLY A 130 1.49 -17.00 27.27
C GLY A 130 2.69 -16.31 27.94
N SER A 131 3.70 -15.81 27.21
CA SER A 131 4.90 -15.23 27.89
C SER A 131 5.36 -13.85 27.42
N VAL A 132 5.11 -13.42 26.18
CA VAL A 132 5.63 -12.13 25.69
C VAL A 132 4.52 -11.39 24.97
N ASP A 133 4.20 -10.19 25.48
CA ASP A 133 3.35 -9.26 24.76
C ASP A 133 4.18 -8.60 23.67
N VAL A 134 4.10 -9.12 22.44
CA VAL A 134 4.87 -8.62 21.28
C VAL A 134 4.60 -7.13 21.02
N ASP A 135 3.44 -6.62 21.46
CA ASP A 135 3.11 -5.21 21.33
C ASP A 135 3.96 -4.28 22.20
N CYS A 136 4.48 -4.79 23.33
CA CYS A 136 5.30 -4.05 24.29
C CYS A 136 6.77 -4.48 24.26
N ASP A 137 7.05 -5.76 24.00
CA ASP A 137 8.35 -6.39 24.20
C ASP A 137 8.86 -7.09 22.91
N LEU A 138 8.72 -6.44 21.76
CA LEU A 138 9.12 -6.98 20.46
C LEU A 138 10.60 -7.40 20.42
N GLU A 139 11.49 -6.61 21.02
CA GLU A 139 12.92 -6.91 21.07
C GLU A 139 13.20 -8.21 21.84
N VAL A 140 12.51 -8.40 22.96
CA VAL A 140 12.60 -9.62 23.78
C VAL A 140 12.02 -10.81 23.04
N ALA A 141 10.92 -10.63 22.30
CA ALA A 141 10.35 -11.68 21.46
C ALA A 141 11.32 -12.14 20.36
N VAL A 142 11.99 -11.19 19.71
CA VAL A 142 13.03 -11.48 18.70
C VAL A 142 14.20 -12.20 19.35
N ASP A 143 14.73 -11.72 20.48
CA ASP A 143 15.84 -12.38 21.19
C ASP A 143 15.50 -13.81 21.63
N ALA A 144 14.29 -14.02 22.14
CA ALA A 144 13.80 -15.33 22.49
C ALA A 144 13.69 -16.26 21.26
N ARG A 145 13.27 -15.72 20.11
CA ARG A 145 13.21 -16.47 18.85
C ARG A 145 14.60 -16.82 18.29
N ILE A 146 15.57 -15.92 18.42
CA ILE A 146 16.98 -16.17 18.07
C ILE A 146 17.56 -17.29 18.95
N ALA A 147 17.30 -17.25 20.25
CA ALA A 147 17.76 -18.27 21.18
C ALA A 147 17.15 -19.65 20.84
N ASP A 148 15.84 -19.74 20.65
CA ASP A 148 15.18 -20.98 20.25
C ASP A 148 15.68 -21.53 18.93
N GLY A 149 15.81 -20.66 17.92
CA GLY A 149 16.32 -21.04 16.60
C GLY A 149 17.74 -21.61 16.69
N THR A 150 18.58 -21.01 17.54
CA THR A 150 19.96 -21.48 17.77
C THR A 150 19.96 -22.89 18.37
N VAL A 151 19.14 -23.12 19.39
CA VAL A 151 18.99 -24.44 20.02
C VAL A 151 18.46 -25.46 19.01
N LEU A 152 17.41 -25.13 18.27
CA LEU A 152 16.78 -26.04 17.30
C LEU A 152 17.74 -26.44 16.18
N LEU A 153 18.50 -25.49 15.63
CA LEU A 153 19.46 -25.79 14.57
C LEU A 153 20.69 -26.55 15.08
N ASN A 154 21.22 -26.22 16.28
CA ASN A 154 22.30 -27.00 16.88
C ASN A 154 21.84 -28.43 17.20
N GLU A 155 20.61 -28.62 17.65
CA GLU A 155 20.01 -29.94 17.80
C GLU A 155 19.87 -30.70 16.48
N ALA A 156 19.52 -30.02 15.39
CA ALA A 156 19.42 -30.65 14.07
C ALA A 156 20.79 -31.17 13.60
N ILE A 157 21.85 -30.39 13.79
CA ILE A 157 23.24 -30.80 13.50
C ILE A 157 23.62 -32.00 14.37
N ARG A 158 23.35 -31.95 15.68
CA ARG A 158 23.62 -33.07 16.59
C ARG A 158 22.87 -34.34 16.18
N LYS A 159 21.59 -34.23 15.79
CA LYS A 159 20.77 -35.36 15.29
C LYS A 159 21.34 -35.94 14.00
N PHE A 160 21.84 -35.09 13.09
CA PHE A 160 22.57 -35.56 11.91
C PHE A 160 23.85 -36.30 12.31
N GLY A 161 24.59 -35.80 13.30
CA GLY A 161 25.75 -36.49 13.89
C GLY A 161 25.44 -37.87 14.46
N ALA A 162 24.24 -38.03 15.02
CA ALA A 162 23.74 -39.30 15.56
C ALA A 162 23.15 -40.24 14.50
N ASN A 163 22.98 -39.77 13.26
CA ASN A 163 22.40 -40.56 12.18
C ASN A 163 23.40 -41.62 11.70
N ALA A 164 22.92 -42.85 11.48
CA ALA A 164 23.71 -43.95 10.92
C ALA A 164 24.34 -43.60 9.56
N ASN A 165 23.71 -42.71 8.79
CA ASN A 165 24.19 -42.29 7.48
C ASN A 165 25.53 -41.54 7.55
N LEU A 166 25.79 -40.78 8.63
CA LEU A 166 27.09 -40.13 8.81
C LEU A 166 28.18 -41.15 9.16
N ALA A 167 27.85 -42.17 9.97
CA ALA A 167 28.76 -43.27 10.25
C ALA A 167 29.12 -44.04 8.96
N LEU A 168 28.12 -44.34 8.14
CA LEU A 168 28.31 -44.99 6.85
C LEU A 168 29.17 -44.16 5.90
N PHE A 169 28.95 -42.84 5.83
CA PHE A 169 29.79 -41.94 5.05
C PHE A 169 31.25 -42.00 5.49
N ARG A 170 31.53 -41.96 6.79
CA ARG A 170 32.89 -42.09 7.32
C ARG A 170 33.57 -43.37 6.87
N GLU A 171 32.87 -44.49 6.96
CA GLU A 171 33.39 -45.81 6.56
C GLU A 171 33.62 -45.89 5.04
N VAL A 172 32.65 -45.50 4.23
CA VAL A 172 32.75 -45.52 2.76
C VAL A 172 33.84 -44.58 2.26
N TYR A 173 33.97 -43.39 2.87
CA TYR A 173 35.01 -42.43 2.54
C TYR A 173 36.42 -42.99 2.83
N ALA A 174 36.63 -43.55 4.03
CA ALA A 174 37.89 -44.18 4.41
C ALA A 174 38.24 -45.39 3.52
N ASN A 175 37.25 -46.22 3.19
CA ASN A 175 37.41 -47.37 2.31
C ASN A 175 37.79 -46.94 0.89
N THR A 176 37.11 -45.92 0.35
CA THR A 176 37.40 -45.34 -0.97
C THR A 176 38.81 -44.78 -1.02
N LEU A 177 39.21 -43.98 -0.03
CA LEU A 177 40.58 -43.47 0.04
C LEU A 177 41.61 -44.59 0.14
N THR A 178 41.40 -45.59 1.00
CA THR A 178 42.34 -46.73 1.13
C THR A 178 42.51 -47.48 -0.19
N LYS A 179 41.41 -47.70 -0.92
CA LYS A 179 41.40 -48.42 -2.19
C LYS A 179 42.06 -47.64 -3.33
N HIS A 180 41.90 -46.32 -3.37
CA HIS A 180 42.28 -45.49 -4.52
C HIS A 180 43.54 -44.64 -4.31
N SER A 181 44.01 -44.45 -3.07
CA SER A 181 45.17 -43.59 -2.76
C SER A 181 46.50 -44.32 -2.59
N GLY A 182 46.55 -45.65 -2.78
CA GLY A 182 47.79 -46.42 -2.70
C GLY A 182 48.49 -46.36 -1.33
N GLY A 183 47.74 -46.10 -0.25
CA GLY A 183 48.30 -45.98 1.11
C GLY A 183 48.84 -44.60 1.47
N MET A 184 48.54 -43.56 0.69
CA MET A 184 48.96 -42.18 0.97
C MET A 184 48.25 -41.55 2.18
N TYR A 185 47.06 -42.01 2.53
CA TYR A 185 46.27 -41.47 3.64
C TYR A 185 46.22 -42.44 4.82
N SER A 186 46.24 -41.88 6.04
CA SER A 186 46.09 -42.64 7.29
C SER A 186 44.62 -42.98 7.58
N ALA A 187 44.37 -43.82 8.58
CA ALA A 187 43.01 -44.13 9.07
C ALA A 187 42.23 -42.89 9.56
N GLU A 188 42.91 -41.75 9.75
CA GLU A 188 42.34 -40.48 10.23
C GLU A 188 42.04 -39.49 9.09
N ALA A 189 42.11 -39.91 7.83
CA ALA A 189 41.88 -39.04 6.67
C ALA A 189 40.54 -38.30 6.72
N PHE A 190 39.49 -38.95 7.23
CA PHE A 190 38.19 -38.32 7.43
C PHE A 190 38.28 -37.14 8.40
N SER A 191 38.94 -37.31 9.55
CA SER A 191 39.10 -36.27 10.57
C SER A 191 39.91 -35.07 10.06
N GLN A 192 40.81 -35.30 9.10
CA GLN A 192 41.63 -34.25 8.49
C GLN A 192 40.88 -33.48 7.39
N HIS A 193 40.07 -34.18 6.58
CA HIS A 193 39.34 -33.57 5.47
C HIS A 193 37.97 -33.00 5.87
N PHE A 194 37.36 -33.55 6.92
CA PHE A 194 36.06 -33.15 7.46
C PHE A 194 36.12 -32.91 8.98
N PRO A 195 37.00 -32.02 9.48
CA PRO A 195 37.18 -31.78 10.91
C PRO A 195 35.90 -31.34 11.63
N TRP A 196 34.96 -30.65 10.96
CA TRP A 196 33.73 -30.17 11.58
C TRP A 196 32.67 -31.28 11.67
N LEU A 197 32.46 -32.07 10.62
CA LEU A 197 31.57 -33.23 10.65
C LEU A 197 32.13 -34.35 11.55
N GLU A 198 33.46 -34.49 11.61
CA GLU A 198 34.13 -35.31 12.60
C GLU A 198 33.72 -34.90 14.02
N ARG A 199 33.76 -33.59 14.31
CA ARG A 199 33.36 -33.08 15.62
C ARG A 199 31.89 -33.30 15.91
N VAL A 200 31.01 -33.04 14.94
CA VAL A 200 29.57 -33.32 15.04
C VAL A 200 29.32 -34.79 15.40
N PHE A 201 30.06 -35.71 14.77
CA PHE A 201 29.95 -37.13 15.06
C PHE A 201 30.47 -37.46 16.48
N GLN A 202 31.61 -36.92 16.90
CA GLN A 202 32.17 -37.16 18.24
C GLN A 202 31.23 -36.66 19.34
N GLU A 203 30.59 -35.50 19.14
CA GLU A 203 29.71 -34.85 20.11
C GLU A 203 28.23 -35.23 19.97
N ARG A 204 27.89 -36.24 19.14
CA ARG A 204 26.50 -36.65 18.86
C ARG A 204 25.67 -36.99 20.10
N SER A 205 26.34 -37.46 21.17
CA SER A 205 25.73 -37.82 22.45
C SER A 205 25.79 -36.70 23.50
N CYS A 206 26.41 -35.57 23.20
CA CYS A 206 26.52 -34.43 24.11
C CYS A 206 25.20 -33.63 24.19
N VAL A 207 25.02 -32.88 25.27
CA VAL A 207 23.84 -32.03 25.46
C VAL A 207 24.04 -30.70 24.72
N VAL A 208 23.01 -30.23 24.02
CA VAL A 208 22.97 -28.85 23.48
C VAL A 208 22.59 -27.93 24.62
N GLU A 209 23.50 -27.03 25.02
CA GLU A 209 23.21 -26.08 26.09
C GLU A 209 22.16 -25.06 25.67
N ASN A 210 21.06 -25.00 26.43
CA ASN A 210 20.17 -23.85 26.42
C ASN A 210 20.85 -22.74 27.22
N LYS A 211 21.62 -21.89 26.55
CA LYS A 211 22.06 -20.62 27.14
C LYS A 211 20.88 -19.66 27.27
N THR A 212 19.90 -20.01 28.11
CA THR A 212 18.90 -19.08 28.61
C THR A 212 19.47 -18.37 29.83
N ALA A 213 19.63 -17.05 29.72
CA ALA A 213 19.97 -16.05 30.75
C ALA A 213 21.45 -15.90 31.16
N SER A 214 22.10 -14.84 30.64
CA SER A 214 22.40 -13.65 31.44
C SER A 214 22.90 -12.54 30.52
N VAL A 215 22.06 -11.54 30.26
CA VAL A 215 22.52 -10.23 29.77
C VAL A 215 23.24 -9.59 30.96
N VAL A 216 24.54 -9.84 31.07
CA VAL A 216 25.45 -8.92 31.76
C VAL A 216 25.91 -7.96 30.68
N LEU A 217 25.43 -6.73 30.77
CA LEU A 217 26.04 -5.58 30.11
C LEU A 217 27.49 -5.49 30.61
N GLY A 218 28.40 -6.10 29.87
CA GLY A 218 29.84 -5.94 30.01
C GLY A 218 30.30 -4.99 28.91
N ASP A 219 30.60 -3.77 29.32
CA ASP A 219 31.24 -2.73 28.53
C ASP A 219 32.71 -3.13 28.21
N GLY A 220 33.19 -2.77 27.01
CA GLY A 220 34.58 -2.93 26.54
C GLY A 220 34.85 -4.22 25.72
N GLU A 221 35.46 -4.24 24.54
CA GLU A 221 36.26 -3.25 23.80
C GLU A 221 36.10 -3.49 22.29
N HIS A 222 36.26 -2.42 21.51
CA HIS A 222 36.37 -2.45 20.06
C HIS A 222 37.61 -3.26 19.62
N GLY A 223 37.42 -4.22 18.71
CA GLY A 223 38.49 -4.94 18.04
C GLY A 223 38.17 -5.18 16.57
N ALA A 224 38.80 -4.37 15.71
CA ALA A 224 39.07 -4.57 14.28
C ALA A 224 37.88 -4.91 13.35
N GLY A 225 37.52 -3.94 12.50
CA GLY A 225 36.55 -4.12 11.43
C GLY A 225 37.01 -5.17 10.42
N ALA A 226 36.25 -6.26 10.32
CA ALA A 226 36.18 -7.05 9.10
C ALA A 226 35.23 -6.32 8.14
N CYS A 227 35.74 -5.91 6.99
CA CYS A 227 34.93 -5.41 5.89
C CYS A 227 34.01 -6.55 5.42
N CYS A 228 32.78 -6.59 5.90
CA CYS A 228 31.75 -7.47 5.38
C CYS A 228 31.41 -6.98 3.96
N ILE A 229 31.98 -7.62 2.94
CA ILE A 229 31.54 -7.41 1.57
C ILE A 229 30.14 -8.03 1.45
N ASP A 230 29.18 -7.14 1.23
CA ASP A 230 27.78 -7.40 0.90
C ASP A 230 27.70 -8.03 -0.49
N TRP A 231 27.47 -9.34 -0.55
CA TRP A 231 27.06 -10.02 -1.78
C TRP A 231 25.55 -9.90 -1.87
N GLY A 232 25.12 -8.73 -2.35
CA GLY A 232 23.74 -8.25 -2.32
C GLY A 232 22.69 -9.26 -2.78
N ASP A 233 21.52 -9.08 -2.18
CA ASP A 233 20.25 -9.66 -2.63
C ASP A 233 20.02 -9.31 -4.11
N VAL A 234 20.06 -10.32 -4.97
CA VAL A 234 19.49 -10.21 -6.32
C VAL A 234 17.97 -10.25 -6.13
N ASP A 235 17.37 -9.06 -6.09
CA ASP A 235 15.94 -8.90 -6.33
C ASP A 235 15.59 -9.58 -7.65
N ALA A 236 14.79 -10.65 -7.54
CA ALA A 236 14.26 -11.37 -8.68
C ALA A 236 13.25 -10.49 -9.42
N SER A 237 13.73 -9.67 -10.35
CA SER A 237 12.87 -9.08 -11.38
C SER A 237 13.67 -8.67 -12.61
N GLU A 238 14.01 -9.64 -13.45
CA GLU A 238 13.98 -9.57 -14.93
C GLU A 238 14.38 -10.94 -15.53
N PRO A 239 13.78 -11.37 -16.65
CA PRO A 239 14.10 -12.67 -17.25
C PRO A 239 15.46 -12.62 -17.95
N VAL A 240 16.36 -13.53 -17.54
CA VAL A 240 17.68 -13.73 -18.15
C VAL A 240 17.53 -14.14 -19.62
N ASP A 241 18.05 -13.32 -20.53
CA ASP A 241 18.15 -13.62 -21.95
C ASP A 241 19.25 -14.68 -22.18
N LEU A 242 18.84 -15.90 -22.54
CA LEU A 242 19.67 -17.11 -22.63
C LEU A 242 20.50 -17.20 -23.93
N ALA A 243 20.88 -16.08 -24.54
CA ALA A 243 21.54 -16.06 -25.87
C ALA A 243 22.92 -15.38 -25.93
N ALA A 244 23.58 -15.10 -24.81
CA ALA A 244 24.96 -14.65 -24.81
C ALA A 244 25.93 -15.83 -24.63
N ALA A 245 26.36 -16.42 -25.74
CA ALA A 245 27.44 -17.40 -25.76
C ALA A 245 28.74 -16.72 -25.28
N VAL A 246 29.20 -17.07 -24.07
CA VAL A 246 30.52 -16.67 -23.56
C VAL A 246 31.56 -17.62 -24.16
N ASP A 247 32.27 -17.12 -25.16
CA ASP A 247 33.41 -17.79 -25.79
C ASP A 247 34.64 -17.67 -24.86
N ILE A 248 34.98 -18.74 -24.14
CA ILE A 248 36.16 -18.79 -23.27
C ILE A 248 37.36 -19.20 -24.12
N LYS A 249 38.14 -18.22 -24.59
CA LYS A 249 39.44 -18.44 -25.22
C LYS A 249 40.51 -18.71 -24.17
N TRP A 250 41.00 -19.93 -24.14
CA TRP A 250 42.24 -20.29 -23.46
C TRP A 250 43.42 -19.91 -24.37
N THR A 251 44.10 -18.80 -24.07
CA THR A 251 45.42 -18.50 -24.64
C THR A 251 46.46 -18.55 -23.53
N GLY A 252 47.51 -19.33 -23.81
CA GLY A 252 48.50 -19.81 -22.86
C GLY A 252 49.41 -18.75 -22.26
N CYS A 253 50.18 -19.24 -21.29
CA CYS A 253 51.21 -18.56 -20.51
C CYS A 253 52.10 -17.62 -21.33
N ASP A 254 52.39 -16.43 -20.80
CA ASP A 254 53.73 -16.07 -20.34
C ASP A 254 53.79 -14.68 -19.69
N ALA A 255 54.60 -14.61 -18.62
CA ALA A 255 55.34 -13.48 -18.08
C ALA A 255 54.60 -12.26 -17.47
N ASP A 256 54.75 -12.17 -16.14
CA ASP A 256 55.00 -10.99 -15.31
C ASP A 256 53.99 -9.85 -15.20
N GLU A 257 53.82 -9.45 -13.94
CA GLU A 257 53.20 -8.24 -13.38
C GLU A 257 51.67 -8.24 -13.09
N LEU A 258 51.42 -8.38 -11.79
CA LEU A 258 50.46 -7.61 -10.99
C LEU A 258 48.96 -7.85 -11.22
N VAL A 259 48.41 -8.85 -10.51
CA VAL A 259 47.20 -8.63 -9.71
C VAL A 259 47.37 -9.31 -8.35
N ALA A 260 47.77 -8.52 -7.37
CA ALA A 260 47.62 -8.85 -5.96
C ALA A 260 46.11 -8.90 -5.64
N GLY A 261 45.60 -10.12 -5.53
CA GLY A 261 44.25 -10.44 -5.09
C GLY A 261 44.15 -11.88 -4.62
N GLY A 262 45.28 -12.46 -4.20
CA GLY A 262 45.26 -13.71 -3.46
C GLY A 262 44.53 -13.45 -2.15
N ALA A 263 43.33 -14.02 -2.01
CA ALA A 263 42.72 -14.21 -0.72
C ALA A 263 43.76 -14.91 0.14
N GLN A 264 44.34 -14.16 1.06
CA GLN A 264 45.12 -14.68 2.16
C GLN A 264 44.15 -15.64 2.86
N TRP A 265 44.41 -16.95 2.75
CA TRP A 265 43.75 -17.94 3.58
C TRP A 265 44.29 -17.67 4.99
N ASP A 266 43.70 -16.68 5.65
CA ASP A 266 43.99 -16.32 7.02
C ASP A 266 43.89 -17.59 7.89
N GLU A 267 44.79 -17.66 8.88
CA GLU A 267 44.98 -18.71 9.90
C GLU A 267 43.83 -19.71 10.00
N GLU A 268 44.14 -21.02 9.92
CA GLU A 268 43.17 -22.11 10.16
C GLU A 268 42.32 -21.80 11.40
N ASP A 269 41.09 -21.33 11.20
CA ASP A 269 40.14 -21.04 12.27
C ASP A 269 40.01 -22.31 13.12
N PRO A 270 40.56 -22.36 14.34
CA PRO A 270 40.69 -23.61 15.07
C PRO A 270 39.30 -24.10 15.47
N LEU A 271 39.10 -25.43 15.41
CA LEU A 271 37.89 -26.05 15.96
C LEU A 271 37.68 -25.58 17.41
N PRO A 272 36.43 -25.33 17.83
CA PRO A 272 36.13 -25.00 19.22
C PRO A 272 36.74 -26.03 20.18
N GLU A 273 37.26 -25.56 21.32
CA GLU A 273 37.77 -26.45 22.37
C GLU A 273 36.69 -27.43 22.81
N ALA A 274 36.99 -28.74 22.76
CA ALA A 274 36.05 -29.78 23.16
C ALA A 274 35.72 -29.65 24.65
N ARG A 275 34.43 -29.65 24.99
CA ARG A 275 33.96 -29.60 26.37
C ARG A 275 33.31 -30.93 26.75
N THR A 276 33.64 -31.45 27.92
CA THR A 276 33.11 -32.74 28.37
C THR A 276 31.58 -32.68 28.52
N GLY A 277 30.87 -33.48 27.72
CA GLY A 277 29.41 -33.64 27.82
C GLY A 277 28.57 -32.54 27.15
N VAL A 278 29.19 -31.53 26.51
CA VAL A 278 28.50 -30.38 25.89
C VAL A 278 28.81 -30.32 24.40
N PHE A 279 27.78 -30.07 23.59
CA PHE A 279 27.93 -29.84 22.15
C PHE A 279 28.53 -28.46 21.90
N THR A 280 29.66 -28.39 21.19
CA THR A 280 30.50 -27.18 21.08
C THR A 280 30.28 -26.39 19.79
N ILE A 281 29.73 -27.03 18.76
CA ILE A 281 29.42 -26.34 17.50
C ILE A 281 28.19 -25.45 17.70
N ASP A 282 28.41 -24.13 17.62
CA ASP A 282 27.35 -23.13 17.64
C ASP A 282 27.11 -22.53 16.25
N ILE A 283 25.97 -22.83 15.63
CA ILE A 283 25.60 -22.38 14.28
C ILE A 283 25.27 -20.88 14.19
N SER A 284 25.11 -20.21 15.34
CA SER A 284 25.02 -18.76 15.37
C SER A 284 26.36 -18.07 15.08
N ASN A 285 27.48 -18.76 15.33
CA ASN A 285 28.77 -18.30 14.86
C ASN A 285 28.85 -18.47 13.33
N ALA A 286 29.12 -17.37 12.62
CA ALA A 286 29.21 -17.36 11.16
C ALA A 286 30.33 -18.28 10.64
N THR A 287 31.45 -18.35 11.34
CA THR A 287 32.59 -19.21 11.00
C THR A 287 32.21 -20.68 11.09
N HIS A 288 31.63 -21.10 12.22
CA HIS A 288 31.19 -22.50 12.41
C HIS A 288 30.18 -22.91 11.34
N ARG A 289 29.20 -22.03 11.06
CA ARG A 289 28.19 -22.25 10.04
C ARG A 289 28.80 -22.39 8.65
N ARG A 290 29.73 -21.53 8.28
CA ARG A 290 30.45 -21.60 7.00
C ARG A 290 31.13 -22.97 6.86
N HIS A 291 31.93 -23.39 7.83
CA HIS A 291 32.66 -24.65 7.73
C HIS A 291 31.75 -25.88 7.68
N VAL A 292 30.71 -25.94 8.52
CA VAL A 292 29.74 -27.04 8.48
C VAL A 292 29.04 -27.10 7.11
N LEU A 293 28.63 -25.96 6.53
CA LEU A 293 28.01 -25.93 5.21
C LEU A 293 28.98 -26.35 4.10
N THR A 294 30.22 -25.88 4.15
CA THR A 294 31.27 -26.27 3.18
C THR A 294 31.55 -27.77 3.23
N GLU A 295 31.61 -28.37 4.42
CA GLU A 295 31.81 -29.80 4.57
C GLU A 295 30.60 -30.63 4.12
N LEU A 296 29.38 -30.15 4.33
CA LEU A 296 28.17 -30.77 3.78
C LEU A 296 28.17 -30.72 2.23
N ASP A 297 28.68 -29.65 1.64
CA ASP A 297 28.82 -29.52 0.19
C ASP A 297 29.89 -30.47 -0.36
N ALA A 298 31.03 -30.58 0.31
CA ALA A 298 32.07 -31.54 -0.03
C ALA A 298 31.58 -32.99 0.08
N LEU A 299 30.75 -33.31 1.08
CA LEU A 299 30.06 -34.61 1.18
C LEU A 299 29.18 -34.85 -0.05
N GLN A 300 28.34 -33.88 -0.43
CA GLN A 300 27.46 -34.01 -1.59
C GLN A 300 28.24 -34.20 -2.90
N CYS A 301 29.33 -33.46 -3.08
CA CYS A 301 30.24 -33.62 -4.22
C CYS A 301 30.81 -35.04 -4.26
N PHE A 302 31.33 -35.55 -3.14
CA PHE A 302 31.86 -36.90 -3.06
C PHE A 302 30.80 -37.98 -3.38
N VAL A 303 29.58 -37.84 -2.87
CA VAL A 303 28.49 -38.78 -3.19
C VAL A 303 28.13 -38.70 -4.67
N SER A 304 28.10 -37.50 -5.25
CA SER A 304 27.86 -37.33 -6.69
C SER A 304 28.93 -38.05 -7.53
N GLU A 305 30.20 -37.97 -7.15
CA GLU A 305 31.28 -38.68 -7.83
C GLU A 305 31.12 -40.20 -7.73
N LEU A 306 30.80 -40.72 -6.53
CA LEU A 306 30.54 -42.15 -6.36
C LEU A 306 29.38 -42.66 -7.22
N LEU A 307 28.31 -41.86 -7.35
CA LEU A 307 27.17 -42.19 -8.21
C LEU A 307 27.58 -42.30 -9.69
N THR A 308 28.51 -41.46 -10.17
CA THR A 308 29.02 -41.58 -11.55
C THR A 308 29.78 -42.88 -11.79
N VAL A 309 30.37 -43.47 -10.74
CA VAL A 309 31.05 -44.76 -10.78
C VAL A 309 30.09 -45.94 -10.52
N GLY A 310 28.80 -45.65 -10.27
CA GLY A 310 27.74 -46.64 -10.07
C GLY A 310 27.57 -47.10 -8.62
N ASP A 311 28.18 -46.42 -7.65
CA ASP A 311 28.02 -46.72 -6.23
C ASP A 311 26.88 -45.86 -5.63
N VAL A 312 25.83 -46.54 -5.17
CA VAL A 312 24.61 -45.93 -4.60
C VAL A 312 24.56 -46.00 -3.06
N SER A 313 25.64 -46.44 -2.41
CA SER A 313 25.68 -46.68 -0.95
C SER A 313 25.41 -45.44 -0.09
N LEU A 314 25.63 -44.24 -0.62
CA LEU A 314 25.51 -42.98 0.12
C LEU A 314 24.36 -42.06 -0.34
N VAL A 315 23.43 -42.54 -1.17
CA VAL A 315 22.29 -41.74 -1.65
C VAL A 315 21.49 -41.15 -0.48
N GLU A 316 21.10 -41.98 0.48
CA GLU A 316 20.34 -41.56 1.67
C GLU A 316 21.13 -40.57 2.54
N CYS A 317 22.47 -40.68 2.57
CA CYS A 317 23.33 -39.75 3.28
C CYS A 317 23.34 -38.37 2.62
N SER A 318 23.42 -38.33 1.29
CA SER A 318 23.32 -37.08 0.52
C SER A 318 21.97 -36.38 0.71
N GLU A 319 20.86 -37.13 0.70
CA GLU A 319 19.53 -36.58 0.97
C GLU A 319 19.43 -35.99 2.38
N CYS A 320 19.94 -36.69 3.40
CA CYS A 320 19.99 -36.18 4.77
C CYS A 320 20.86 -34.92 4.89
N ALA A 321 22.01 -34.90 4.23
CA ALA A 321 22.90 -33.74 4.20
C ALA A 321 22.25 -32.53 3.50
N GLN A 322 21.51 -32.77 2.40
CA GLN A 322 20.77 -31.74 1.69
C GLN A 322 19.60 -31.19 2.54
N ALA A 323 18.87 -32.05 3.24
CA ALA A 323 17.81 -31.65 4.14
C ALA A 323 18.36 -30.77 5.29
N LEU A 324 19.47 -31.19 5.91
CA LEU A 324 20.15 -30.39 6.93
C LEU A 324 20.63 -29.05 6.35
N LYS A 325 21.29 -29.06 5.19
CA LYS A 325 21.75 -27.83 4.51
C LYS A 325 20.60 -26.84 4.33
N LYS A 326 19.48 -27.29 3.75
CA LYS A 326 18.27 -26.45 3.59
C LYS A 326 17.76 -25.91 4.92
N GLN A 327 17.72 -26.74 5.96
CA GLN A 327 17.32 -26.29 7.29
C GLN A 327 18.29 -25.24 7.86
N LEU A 328 19.59 -25.32 7.56
CA LEU A 328 20.60 -24.37 8.02
C LEU A 328 20.63 -23.05 7.22
N THR A 329 20.11 -23.01 6.00
CA THR A 329 20.20 -21.84 5.09
C THR A 329 18.87 -21.16 4.77
N GLU A 330 17.80 -21.94 4.63
CA GLU A 330 16.50 -21.51 4.11
C GLU A 330 15.40 -21.43 5.18
N SER A 331 15.62 -22.05 6.35
CA SER A 331 14.61 -22.04 7.42
C SER A 331 14.43 -20.66 8.04
N ILE A 332 13.27 -20.40 8.62
CA ILE A 332 13.01 -19.18 9.39
C ILE A 332 13.97 -19.09 10.58
N GLU A 333 14.27 -20.22 11.23
CA GLU A 333 15.25 -20.31 12.31
C GLU A 333 16.63 -19.83 11.84
N SER A 334 17.05 -20.19 10.62
CA SER A 334 18.35 -19.75 10.09
C SER A 334 18.42 -18.23 9.88
N VAL A 335 17.31 -17.60 9.53
CA VAL A 335 17.20 -16.13 9.41
C VAL A 335 17.42 -15.50 10.78
N PHE A 336 16.71 -15.96 11.81
CA PHE A 336 16.87 -15.46 13.17
C PHE A 336 18.26 -15.73 13.76
N VAL A 337 18.80 -16.93 13.56
CA VAL A 337 20.14 -17.27 14.06
C VAL A 337 21.22 -16.36 13.48
N ARG A 338 21.12 -15.98 12.20
CA ARG A 338 22.02 -15.00 11.57
C ARG A 338 21.93 -13.61 12.20
N MET A 339 20.78 -13.22 12.73
CA MET A 339 20.58 -11.94 13.42
C MET A 339 21.36 -11.87 14.75
N LYS A 340 21.75 -13.00 15.36
CA LYS A 340 22.61 -13.01 16.55
C LYS A 340 23.96 -12.33 16.31
N GLY A 341 24.53 -12.49 15.11
CA GLY A 341 25.79 -11.88 14.70
C GLY A 341 25.64 -10.57 13.90
N SER A 342 24.43 -10.18 13.54
CA SER A 342 24.15 -8.98 12.74
C SER A 342 23.14 -8.09 13.44
N ALA A 343 23.66 -7.09 14.17
CA ALA A 343 22.84 -6.07 14.80
C ALA A 343 21.98 -5.34 13.76
N THR A 344 22.51 -5.03 12.57
CA THR A 344 21.77 -4.34 11.51
C THR A 344 20.55 -5.12 11.04
N ALA A 345 20.69 -6.43 10.79
CA ALA A 345 19.57 -7.28 10.36
C ALA A 345 18.50 -7.37 11.45
N ARG A 346 18.91 -7.47 12.72
CA ARG A 346 18.01 -7.46 13.87
C ARG A 346 17.22 -6.14 13.95
N HIS A 347 17.91 -5.00 13.91
CA HIS A 347 17.27 -3.68 13.97
C HIS A 347 16.33 -3.45 12.78
N SER A 348 16.72 -3.89 11.57
CA SER A 348 15.89 -3.76 10.37
C SER A 348 14.54 -4.47 10.51
N LEU A 349 14.54 -5.72 11.02
CA LEU A 349 13.30 -6.47 11.27
C LEU A 349 12.41 -5.78 12.29
N ILE A 350 12.98 -5.34 13.42
CA ILE A 350 12.25 -4.63 14.48
C ILE A 350 11.64 -3.33 13.92
N ASP A 351 12.42 -2.57 13.16
CA ASP A 351 11.98 -1.34 12.52
C ASP A 351 10.85 -1.57 11.53
N GLU A 352 10.91 -2.64 10.73
CA GLU A 352 9.86 -3.01 9.78
C GLU A 352 8.53 -3.27 10.50
N ILE A 353 8.56 -4.08 11.56
CA ILE A 353 7.38 -4.39 12.38
C ILE A 353 6.83 -3.09 13.03
N HIS A 354 7.71 -2.25 13.57
CA HIS A 354 7.33 -0.95 14.13
C HIS A 354 6.79 0.02 13.06
N ARG A 355 7.26 -0.03 11.82
CA ARG A 355 6.74 0.80 10.72
C ARG A 355 5.29 0.44 10.41
N LEU A 356 4.93 -0.84 10.41
CA LEU A 356 3.53 -1.28 10.21
C LEU A 356 2.62 -0.72 11.32
N LYS A 357 3.04 -0.84 12.58
CA LYS A 357 2.29 -0.31 13.73
C LYS A 357 2.15 1.21 13.66
N ARG A 358 3.22 1.94 13.37
CA ARG A 358 3.19 3.40 13.16
C ARG A 358 2.28 3.80 12.00
N ALA A 359 2.29 3.05 10.90
CA ALA A 359 1.44 3.32 9.75
C ALA A 359 -0.05 3.12 10.10
N ALA A 360 -0.39 2.07 10.85
CA ALA A 360 -1.74 1.86 11.37
C ALA A 360 -2.19 3.02 12.28
N THR A 361 -1.33 3.45 13.21
CA THR A 361 -1.61 4.60 14.09
C THR A 361 -1.79 5.89 13.30
N GLN A 362 -0.95 6.17 12.31
CA GLN A 362 -1.08 7.36 11.48
C GLN A 362 -2.38 7.36 10.67
N ALA A 363 -2.78 6.20 10.13
CA ALA A 363 -4.06 6.05 9.44
C ALA A 363 -5.24 6.29 10.40
N ALA A 364 -5.16 5.81 11.64
CA ALA A 364 -6.16 6.05 12.68
C ALA A 364 -6.25 7.54 13.07
N VAL A 365 -5.12 8.24 13.18
CA VAL A 365 -5.10 9.70 13.44
C VAL A 365 -5.72 10.47 12.27
N ARG A 366 -5.41 10.12 11.02
CA ARG A 366 -6.04 10.73 9.84
C ARG A 366 -7.55 10.51 9.82
N ARG A 367 -7.99 9.29 10.17
CA ARG A 367 -9.41 8.97 10.31
C ARG A 367 -10.09 9.89 11.33
N SER A 368 -9.53 10.01 12.53
CA SER A 368 -10.06 10.89 13.58
C SER A 368 -10.10 12.36 13.14
N GLY A 369 -9.07 12.84 12.44
CA GLY A 369 -9.06 14.18 11.85
C GLY A 369 -10.18 14.40 10.82
N ASN A 370 -10.44 13.40 9.96
CA ASN A 370 -11.53 13.45 9.00
C ASN A 370 -12.91 13.35 9.68
N GLU A 371 -13.06 12.57 10.76
CA GLU A 371 -14.29 12.52 11.56
C GLU A 371 -14.61 13.90 12.17
N GLY A 372 -13.61 14.61 12.70
CA GLY A 372 -13.78 15.98 13.20
C GLY A 372 -14.16 16.97 12.10
N ARG A 373 -13.54 16.86 10.92
CA ARG A 373 -13.90 17.68 9.74
C ARG A 373 -15.32 17.38 9.25
N LEU A 374 -15.72 16.11 9.24
CA LEU A 374 -17.07 15.70 8.86
C LEU A 374 -18.11 16.34 9.77
N GLN A 375 -17.87 16.33 11.08
CA GLN A 375 -18.75 16.98 12.04
C GLN A 375 -18.90 18.49 11.76
N GLN A 376 -17.81 19.20 11.50
CA GLN A 376 -17.85 20.63 11.14
C GLN A 376 -18.66 20.88 9.86
N LEU A 377 -18.49 20.03 8.83
CA LEU A 377 -19.24 20.15 7.59
C LEU A 377 -20.73 19.86 7.77
N LEU A 378 -21.08 18.89 8.63
CA LEU A 378 -22.47 18.59 8.97
C LEU A 378 -23.13 19.74 9.75
N GLU A 379 -22.40 20.36 10.69
CA GLU A 379 -22.85 21.56 11.39
C GLU A 379 -23.05 22.74 10.44
N GLU A 380 -22.14 22.93 9.49
CA GLU A 380 -22.26 23.96 8.45
C GLU A 380 -23.47 23.70 7.53
N LEU A 381 -23.67 22.45 7.11
CA LEU A 381 -24.81 22.06 6.27
C LEU A 381 -26.14 22.29 7.01
N ALA A 382 -26.20 21.93 8.30
CA ALA A 382 -27.36 22.18 9.16
C ALA A 382 -27.67 23.68 9.35
N ARG A 383 -26.70 24.57 9.14
CA ARG A 383 -26.91 26.04 9.16
C ARG A 383 -27.32 26.59 7.79
N VAL A 384 -26.65 26.16 6.72
CA VAL A 384 -26.82 26.69 5.36
C VAL A 384 -28.18 26.30 4.75
N GLU A 385 -28.69 25.11 5.07
CA GLU A 385 -30.00 24.65 4.57
C GLU A 385 -31.18 25.53 5.05
N PRO A 386 -31.34 25.82 6.36
CA PRO A 386 -32.34 26.77 6.83
C PRO A 386 -32.21 28.16 6.21
N GLU A 387 -30.98 28.69 6.09
CA GLU A 387 -30.73 30.01 5.50
C GLU A 387 -31.22 30.09 4.05
N LEU A 388 -30.95 29.05 3.25
CA LEU A 388 -31.45 28.95 1.88
C LEU A 388 -32.99 28.93 1.85
N ASN A 389 -33.62 28.16 2.73
CA ASN A 389 -35.08 28.11 2.82
C ASN A 389 -35.67 29.47 3.23
N THR A 390 -35.04 30.19 4.16
CA THR A 390 -35.43 31.55 4.53
C THR A 390 -35.28 32.53 3.36
N MET A 391 -34.17 32.48 2.61
CA MET A 391 -33.98 33.33 1.42
C MET A 391 -35.04 33.04 0.34
N VAL A 392 -35.35 31.78 0.09
CA VAL A 392 -36.42 31.37 -0.83
C VAL A 392 -37.78 31.88 -0.34
N SER A 393 -38.11 31.75 0.95
CA SER A 393 -39.34 32.30 1.53
C SER A 393 -39.39 33.82 1.38
N ASN A 394 -38.29 34.53 1.66
CA ASN A 394 -38.21 35.98 1.54
C ASN A 394 -38.41 36.43 0.08
N ALA A 395 -37.86 35.70 -0.88
CA ALA A 395 -38.09 35.95 -2.31
C ALA A 395 -39.56 35.75 -2.70
N ARG A 396 -40.22 34.71 -2.17
CA ARG A 396 -41.67 34.47 -2.34
C ARG A 396 -42.50 35.60 -1.76
N THR A 397 -42.23 36.00 -0.52
CA THR A 397 -42.93 37.11 0.15
C THR A 397 -42.72 38.42 -0.60
N CYS A 398 -41.49 38.73 -1.02
CA CYS A 398 -41.17 39.94 -1.79
C CYS A 398 -41.91 39.97 -3.14
N ARG A 399 -41.97 38.83 -3.85
CA ARG A 399 -42.77 38.69 -5.07
C ARG A 399 -44.26 38.91 -4.80
N ASP A 400 -44.80 38.31 -3.76
CA ASP A 400 -46.22 38.40 -3.41
C ASP A 400 -46.60 39.84 -3.04
N GLU A 401 -45.73 40.54 -2.31
CA GLU A 401 -45.85 41.98 -2.07
C GLU A 401 -45.82 42.79 -3.37
N CYS A 402 -44.91 42.47 -4.30
CA CYS A 402 -44.89 43.11 -5.61
C CYS A 402 -46.20 42.88 -6.38
N LEU A 403 -46.74 41.67 -6.37
CA LEU A 403 -48.01 41.35 -7.02
C LEU A 403 -49.18 42.10 -6.39
N VAL A 404 -49.21 42.23 -5.06
CA VAL A 404 -50.22 43.01 -4.34
C VAL A 404 -50.18 44.48 -4.74
N GLU A 405 -48.99 45.09 -4.79
CA GLU A 405 -48.85 46.49 -5.21
C GLU A 405 -49.16 46.69 -6.70
N LEU A 406 -48.75 45.77 -7.57
CA LEU A 406 -49.09 45.81 -9.01
C LEU A 406 -50.61 45.68 -9.22
N LYS A 407 -51.30 44.83 -8.46
CA LYS A 407 -52.77 44.67 -8.54
C LYS A 407 -53.54 45.92 -8.10
N LYS A 408 -53.00 46.71 -7.17
CA LYS A 408 -53.57 48.02 -6.80
C LYS A 408 -53.47 49.04 -7.94
N MET A 409 -52.46 48.92 -8.79
CA MET A 409 -52.22 49.81 -9.93
C MET A 409 -52.97 49.35 -11.19
N PHE A 410 -53.23 48.03 -11.32
CA PHE A 410 -53.92 47.43 -12.46
C PHE A 410 -55.03 46.46 -12.01
N PRO A 411 -56.13 46.95 -11.42
CA PRO A 411 -57.16 46.09 -10.83
C PRO A 411 -57.95 45.26 -11.85
N GLU A 412 -58.05 45.73 -13.10
CA GLU A 412 -58.79 45.06 -14.19
C GLU A 412 -57.90 44.15 -15.04
N ARG A 413 -56.63 43.95 -14.66
CA ARG A 413 -55.68 43.14 -15.43
C ARG A 413 -55.01 42.11 -14.54
N GLU A 414 -54.81 40.93 -15.09
CA GLU A 414 -53.97 39.92 -14.45
C GLU A 414 -52.50 40.29 -14.65
N VAL A 415 -51.74 40.42 -13.56
CA VAL A 415 -50.30 40.72 -13.60
C VAL A 415 -49.55 39.51 -13.08
N ALA A 416 -48.61 39.00 -13.89
CA ALA A 416 -47.79 37.85 -13.52
C ALA A 416 -46.30 38.25 -13.57
N ILE A 417 -45.57 37.97 -12.49
CA ILE A 417 -44.11 38.10 -12.46
C ILE A 417 -43.52 36.81 -13.01
N VAL A 418 -42.72 36.91 -14.07
CA VAL A 418 -42.16 35.77 -14.81
C VAL A 418 -40.63 35.77 -14.78
N GLY A 419 -40.03 34.61 -15.04
CA GLY A 419 -38.57 34.41 -15.11
C GLY A 419 -38.08 33.26 -14.22
N ASP A 420 -36.78 33.22 -13.96
CA ASP A 420 -36.14 32.21 -13.11
C ASP A 420 -36.65 32.17 -11.67
N ILE A 421 -37.31 33.24 -11.21
CA ILE A 421 -38.00 33.28 -9.93
C ILE A 421 -39.00 32.12 -9.74
N ASN A 422 -39.60 31.65 -10.84
CA ASN A 422 -40.57 30.56 -10.81
C ASN A 422 -39.94 29.20 -10.49
N LYS A 423 -38.61 29.07 -10.55
CA LYS A 423 -37.90 27.85 -10.11
C LYS A 423 -37.89 27.67 -8.60
N TYR A 424 -38.20 28.74 -7.85
CA TYR A 424 -38.15 28.78 -6.40
C TYR A 424 -39.55 28.79 -5.76
N LEU A 425 -40.60 28.56 -6.55
CA LEU A 425 -42.00 28.39 -6.16
C LEU A 425 -42.33 26.92 -6.02
#